data_AF-A0A933HLY7-F1
#
_entry.id   AF-A0A933HLY7-F1
#
_cell.length_a   1.000
_cell.length_b   1.000
_cell.length_c   1.000
_cell.angle_alpha   90.00
_cell.angle_beta   90.00
_cell.angle_gamma   90.00
#
_symmetry.space_group_name_H-M   'P 1'
#
loop_
_entity.id
_entity.type
_entity.pdbx_description
1 polymer ?
#
loop_
_entity_poly.entity_id
_entity_poly.type
_entity_poly.pdbx_seq_one_letter_code
_entity_poly.pdbx_strand_id
1 'polypeptide(L)'
;MKAKYDFSHAKRGAVDPAPKGTTRVTFAVDDEILDWFRTQVHVANGGNYQALMNHALREYIANHNRDLEEIVRRVVRQELRAREPHSTRRVQSRKATQP
;
A
#
# COMPACT_ATOMS: atom_id res chain seq x y z
N MET A 1 39.47 22.85 8.31
CA MET A 1 39.43 21.51 8.95
C MET A 1 40.56 21.42 9.97
N LYS A 2 40.36 20.80 11.14
CA LYS A 2 41.40 20.65 12.17
C LYS A 2 42.27 19.41 11.88
N ALA A 3 43.56 19.51 12.19
CA ALA A 3 44.55 18.48 11.86
C ALA A 3 44.43 17.19 12.71
N LYS A 4 43.88 17.27 13.93
CA LYS A 4 43.62 16.09 14.80
C LYS A 4 42.35 16.30 15.61
N TYR A 5 41.55 15.25 15.71
CA TYR A 5 40.41 15.14 16.62
C TYR A 5 40.73 14.09 17.68
N ASP A 6 40.51 14.42 18.94
CA ASP A 6 40.62 13.48 20.05
C ASP A 6 39.27 12.76 20.25
N PHE A 7 39.30 11.44 20.18
CA PHE A 7 38.14 10.55 20.29
C PHE A 7 38.19 9.68 21.57
N SER A 8 39.06 10.00 22.52
CA SER A 8 39.22 9.27 23.79
C SER A 8 37.92 9.09 24.59
N HIS A 9 36.97 10.03 24.46
CA HIS A 9 35.65 9.98 25.08
C HIS A 9 34.50 9.69 24.11
N ALA A 10 34.79 9.29 22.87
CA ALA A 10 33.75 9.00 21.90
C ALA A 10 32.98 7.72 22.29
N LYS A 11 31.67 7.85 22.53
CA LYS A 11 30.79 6.69 22.70
C LYS A 11 30.50 6.07 21.34
N ARG A 12 30.77 4.78 21.21
CA ARG A 12 30.30 3.98 20.06
C ARG A 12 28.79 3.80 20.19
N GLY A 13 28.03 4.37 19.27
CA GLY A 13 26.58 4.27 19.22
C GLY A 13 26.05 4.83 17.90
N ALA A 14 24.79 4.54 17.58
CA ALA A 14 24.13 5.19 16.45
C ALA A 14 24.12 6.71 16.70
N VAL A 15 24.57 7.49 15.71
CA VAL A 15 24.60 8.96 15.78
C VAL A 15 23.19 9.51 16.01
N ASP A 16 22.18 8.82 15.47
CA ASP A 16 20.77 9.10 15.71
C ASP A 16 20.05 7.87 16.30
N PRO A 17 19.34 8.02 17.43
CA PRO A 17 18.48 6.96 17.94
C PRO A 17 17.34 6.68 16.94
N ALA A 18 16.91 5.41 16.88
CA ALA A 18 15.78 5.03 16.04
C ALA A 18 14.53 5.88 16.42
N PRO A 19 13.77 6.39 15.43
CA PRO A 19 12.56 7.16 15.70
C PRO A 19 11.58 6.34 16.55
N LYS A 20 10.87 6.99 17.47
CA LYS A 20 9.84 6.34 18.30
C LYS A 20 8.85 5.58 17.40
N GLY A 21 8.58 4.32 17.75
CA GLY A 21 7.70 3.44 16.96
C GLY A 21 8.37 2.73 15.77
N THR A 22 9.69 2.83 15.62
CA THR A 22 10.45 2.09 14.61
C THR A 22 11.21 0.93 15.25
N THR A 23 11.04 -0.27 14.71
CA THR A 23 11.80 -1.46 15.13
C THR A 23 12.93 -1.71 14.14
N ARG A 24 14.16 -1.88 14.65
CA ARG A 24 15.29 -2.27 13.80
C ARG A 24 15.12 -3.73 13.39
N VAL A 25 15.00 -3.96 12.09
CA VAL A 25 14.93 -5.30 11.49
C VAL A 25 16.15 -5.53 10.62
N THR A 26 16.60 -6.79 10.57
CA THR A 26 17.64 -7.24 9.63
C THR A 26 16.98 -8.27 8.72
N PHE A 27 16.84 -7.92 7.44
CA PHE A 27 16.31 -8.79 6.41
C PHE A 27 17.07 -8.53 5.10
N ALA A 28 17.08 -9.52 4.21
CA ALA A 28 17.68 -9.36 2.90
C ALA A 28 16.71 -8.63 1.97
N VAL A 29 17.23 -7.69 1.18
CA VAL A 29 16.52 -6.95 0.13
C VAL A 29 17.36 -7.10 -1.14
N ASP A 30 16.71 -7.30 -2.28
CA ASP A 30 17.42 -7.39 -3.55
C ASP A 30 18.15 -6.07 -3.87
N ASP A 31 19.36 -6.19 -4.41
CA ASP A 31 20.21 -5.04 -4.71
C ASP A 31 19.54 -4.08 -5.69
N GLU A 32 18.81 -4.59 -6.67
CA GLU A 32 18.06 -3.77 -7.64
C GLU A 32 17.02 -2.86 -6.97
N ILE A 33 16.28 -3.41 -5.98
CA ILE A 33 15.28 -2.65 -5.22
C ILE A 33 15.98 -1.55 -4.42
N LEU A 34 17.08 -1.90 -3.74
CA LEU A 34 17.83 -0.95 -2.92
C LEU A 34 18.41 0.18 -3.77
N ASP A 35 18.98 -0.14 -4.94
CA ASP A 35 19.56 0.84 -5.85
C ASP A 35 18.51 1.74 -6.50
N TRP A 36 17.32 1.21 -6.80
CA TRP A 36 16.21 2.03 -7.25
C TRP A 36 15.83 3.09 -6.21
N PHE A 37 15.61 2.70 -4.95
CA PHE A 37 15.25 3.64 -3.88
C PHE A 37 16.35 4.66 -3.58
N ARG A 38 17.62 4.26 -3.67
CA ARG A 38 18.76 5.18 -3.55
C ARG A 38 18.74 6.21 -4.67
N THR A 39 18.55 5.77 -5.91
CA THR A 39 18.50 6.66 -7.08
C THR A 39 17.39 7.70 -6.95
N GLN A 40 16.20 7.30 -6.51
CA GLN A 40 15.08 8.23 -6.29
C GLN A 40 15.43 9.35 -5.29
N VAL A 41 16.09 8.99 -4.19
CA VAL A 41 16.49 9.96 -3.15
C VAL A 41 17.62 10.88 -3.61
N HIS A 42 18.56 10.35 -4.40
CA HIS A 42 19.61 11.16 -5.01
C HIS A 42 19.05 12.18 -5.98
N VAL A 43 18.06 11.79 -6.81
CA VAL A 43 17.37 12.70 -7.75
C VAL A 43 16.58 13.78 -7.01
N ALA A 44 15.95 13.46 -5.88
CA ALA A 44 15.21 14.40 -5.05
C ALA A 44 16.09 15.38 -4.25
N ASN A 45 17.41 15.39 -4.49
CA ASN A 45 18.40 16.26 -3.85
C ASN A 45 18.50 16.07 -2.32
N GLY A 46 18.31 14.84 -1.86
CA GLY A 46 18.45 14.44 -0.46
C GLY A 46 17.21 13.75 0.11
N GLY A 47 17.42 12.91 1.12
CA GLY A 47 16.37 12.16 1.78
C GLY A 47 16.87 10.84 2.38
N ASN A 48 15.97 10.08 3.00
CA ASN A 48 16.28 8.78 3.56
C ASN A 48 15.57 7.68 2.74
N TYR A 49 16.33 6.84 2.04
CA TYR A 49 15.79 5.71 1.28
C TYR A 49 14.98 4.75 2.16
N GLN A 50 15.33 4.62 3.44
CA GLN A 50 14.57 3.82 4.40
C GLN A 50 13.19 4.41 4.64
N ALA A 51 13.06 5.74 4.68
CA ALA A 51 11.76 6.40 4.84
C ALA A 51 10.88 6.18 3.59
N LEU A 52 11.48 6.24 2.40
CA LEU A 52 10.77 5.98 1.14
C LEU A 52 10.33 4.51 1.02
N MET A 53 11.20 3.57 1.38
CA MET A 53 10.84 2.14 1.47
C MET A 53 9.70 1.91 2.46
N ASN A 54 9.76 2.51 3.65
CA ASN A 54 8.69 2.40 4.64
C ASN A 54 7.37 3.00 4.15
N HIS A 55 7.41 4.09 3.39
CA HIS A 55 6.22 4.66 2.75
C HIS A 55 5.60 3.68 1.75
N ALA A 56 6.42 3.10 0.86
CA ALA A 56 5.95 2.11 -0.12
C ALA A 56 5.33 0.88 0.57
N LEU A 57 5.91 0.39 1.67
CA LEU A 57 5.34 -0.71 2.46
C LEU A 57 3.98 -0.33 3.08
N ARG A 58 3.82 0.91 3.55
CA ARG A 58 2.52 1.39 4.07
C ARG A 58 1.48 1.50 2.97
N GLU A 59 1.85 1.99 1.79
CA GLU A 59 0.97 2.03 0.63
C GLU A 59 0.56 0.63 0.19
N TYR A 60 1.50 -0.31 0.17
CA TYR A 60 1.21 -1.70 -0.11
C TYR A 60 0.18 -2.24 0.88
N ILE A 61 0.37 -2.08 2.19
CA ILE A 61 -0.61 -2.49 3.21
C ILE A 61 -1.97 -1.80 2.99
N ALA A 62 -1.99 -0.49 2.73
CA ALA A 62 -3.23 0.26 2.53
C ALA A 62 -4.01 -0.21 1.28
N ASN A 63 -3.28 -0.62 0.24
CA ASN A 63 -3.86 -1.15 -1.00
C ASN A 63 -4.23 -2.64 -0.89
N HIS A 64 -3.51 -3.42 -0.08
CA HIS A 64 -3.79 -4.84 0.16
C HIS A 64 -4.90 -5.07 1.19
N ASN A 65 -5.05 -4.19 2.17
CA ASN A 65 -6.18 -4.21 3.12
C ASN A 65 -7.50 -3.77 2.48
N ARG A 66 -7.47 -3.23 1.27
CA ARG A 66 -8.65 -3.21 0.41
C ARG A 66 -8.61 -4.51 -0.37
N ASP A 67 -9.50 -5.44 -0.05
CA ASP A 67 -9.67 -6.62 -0.90
C ASP A 67 -10.01 -6.11 -2.30
N LEU A 68 -9.02 -6.12 -3.19
CA LEU A 68 -9.20 -5.76 -4.60
C LEU A 68 -10.31 -6.63 -5.19
N GLU A 69 -10.42 -7.87 -4.70
CA GLU A 69 -11.53 -8.77 -4.95
C GLU A 69 -12.89 -8.19 -4.53
N GLU A 70 -13.03 -7.58 -3.35
CA GLU A 70 -14.27 -6.93 -2.93
C GLU A 70 -14.62 -5.73 -3.82
N ILE A 71 -13.63 -4.92 -4.17
CA ILE A 71 -13.81 -3.77 -5.07
C ILE A 71 -14.28 -4.26 -6.45
N VAL A 72 -13.60 -5.25 -7.02
CA VAL A 72 -13.94 -5.83 -8.32
C VAL A 72 -15.32 -6.51 -8.26
N ARG A 73 -15.61 -7.33 -7.25
CA ARG A 73 -16.94 -7.95 -7.06
C ARG A 73 -18.05 -6.91 -6.93
N ARG A 74 -17.79 -5.78 -6.27
CA ARG A 74 -18.76 -4.68 -6.15
C ARG A 74 -19.04 -4.03 -7.50
N VAL A 75 -17.98 -3.67 -8.24
CA VAL A 75 -18.11 -3.03 -9.57
C VAL A 75 -18.81 -3.98 -10.55
N VAL A 76 -18.40 -5.26 -10.59
CA VAL A 76 -19.04 -6.26 -11.46
C VAL A 76 -20.53 -6.45 -11.12
N ARG A 77 -20.91 -6.51 -9.84
CA ARG A 77 -22.33 -6.58 -9.42
C ARG A 77 -23.12 -5.32 -9.77
N GLN A 78 -22.50 -4.15 -9.67
CA GLN A 78 -23.14 -2.88 -10.06
C GLN A 78 -23.43 -2.85 -11.57
N GLU A 79 -22.45 -3.23 -12.39
CA GLU A 79 -22.61 -3.27 -13.85
C GLU A 79 -23.64 -4.32 -14.31
N LEU A 80 -23.68 -5.49 -13.68
CA LEU A 80 -24.68 -6.52 -13.97
C LEU A 80 -26.10 -6.06 -13.60
N ARG A 81 -26.28 -5.40 -12.45
CA ARG A 81 -27.58 -4.85 -12.02
C ARG A 81 -28.05 -3.68 -12.88
N ALA A 82 -27.12 -2.82 -13.31
CA ALA A 82 -27.43 -1.71 -14.23
C ALA A 82 -27.85 -2.22 -15.62
N ARG A 83 -27.49 -3.46 -15.96
CA ARG A 83 -27.77 -4.11 -17.24
C ARG A 83 -28.94 -5.09 -17.22
N GLU A 84 -29.69 -5.23 -16.12
CA GLU A 84 -30.93 -6.02 -16.11
C GLU A 84 -32.13 -5.17 -16.59
N PRO A 85 -32.62 -5.31 -17.84
CA PRO A 85 -33.94 -4.81 -18.18
C PRO A 85 -34.98 -5.74 -17.56
N HIS A 86 -35.73 -5.19 -16.60
CA HIS A 86 -37.11 -5.53 -16.24
C HIS A 86 -37.68 -6.80 -16.91
N SER A 87 -37.27 -7.99 -16.46
CA SER A 87 -37.84 -9.24 -16.95
C SER A 87 -39.04 -9.64 -16.09
N THR A 88 -40.21 -9.48 -16.69
CA THR A 88 -41.42 -10.31 -16.57
C THR A 88 -42.05 -10.54 -15.18
N ARG A 89 -42.98 -9.64 -14.81
CA ARG A 89 -44.10 -9.98 -13.90
C ARG A 89 -45.40 -10.01 -14.68
N ARG A 90 -45.70 -11.13 -15.35
CA ARG A 90 -47.04 -11.35 -15.92
C ARG A 90 -47.47 -12.82 -16.04
N VAL A 91 -47.64 -13.47 -14.90
CA VAL A 91 -48.40 -14.71 -14.71
C VAL A 91 -48.86 -14.63 -13.24
N GLN A 92 -50.11 -14.63 -12.77
CA GLN A 92 -51.37 -15.26 -13.16
C GLN A 92 -52.49 -14.66 -12.27
N SER A 93 -53.64 -14.28 -12.83
CA SER A 93 -54.93 -14.12 -12.12
C SER A 93 -55.98 -13.67 -13.16
N ARG A 94 -57.10 -14.32 -13.47
CA ARG A 94 -57.85 -15.46 -12.90
C ARG A 94 -58.69 -16.10 -14.04
N LYS A 95 -58.89 -17.42 -13.97
CA LYS A 95 -59.99 -18.16 -14.64
C LYS A 95 -61.31 -17.93 -13.88
N ALA A 96 -62.41 -17.76 -14.62
CA ALA A 96 -63.77 -18.33 -14.37
C ALA A 96 -64.77 -17.58 -15.28
N THR A 97 -65.18 -18.16 -16.42
CA THR A 97 -66.40 -18.98 -16.61
C THR A 97 -67.65 -18.13 -16.88
N GLN A 98 -68.03 -18.12 -18.16
CA GLN A 98 -69.34 -17.76 -18.73
C GLN A 98 -70.39 -18.87 -18.45
N PRO A 99 -71.70 -18.69 -18.70
CA PRO A 99 -72.36 -17.69 -19.56
C PRO A 99 -73.23 -16.65 -18.84
#